data_AF-A0A813HE68-F1
#
_entry.id   AF-A0A813HE68-F1
#
_cell.length_a   1.000
_cell.length_b   1.000
_cell.length_c   1.000
_cell.angle_alpha   90.00
_cell.angle_beta   90.00
_cell.angle_gamma   90.00
#
_symmetry.space_group_name_H-M   'P 1'
#
loop_
_entity.id
_entity.type
_entity.pdbx_description
1 polymer ?
#
loop_
_entity_poly.entity_id
_entity_poly.type
_entity_poly.pdbx_seq_one_letter_code
_entity_poly.pdbx_strand_id
1 'polypeptide(L)'
;MAATRAAVVVALLSTWLLASEAKGVVRRPVQISRSASGEVVEPWHGKSVQDLHREYGNIFKHGNRNAASHLWSSFIIDRAPFMSKKQFLMLSGGYCAVSGSPVGPSDATRHKMRLDHVDGSGKQVGFMYYCCWPCVCDTQDFIRVDSKTIQTADGSHEYMVAVIGNPCDNAAALSKPFNQHGRTTTILESAAEVRCAGGKLIGATMSDNGYVIISLFFSAAGPKQVGFQDEVDFEFMCEDRKRQGYNSGMGEIFRKVAAIAPVVVGARSAARWLPPAQMTSRQLKLEMARRGLN
;
A
#
# COMPACT_ATOMS: atom_id res chain seq x y z
N MET A 1 -44.49 47.01 79.66
CA MET A 1 -43.56 46.54 78.62
C MET A 1 -44.41 46.28 77.37
N ALA A 2 -44.61 47.26 76.48
CA ALA A 2 -43.75 47.60 75.33
C ALA A 2 -43.46 46.35 74.46
N ALA A 3 -43.63 46.32 73.14
CA ALA A 3 -44.09 47.28 72.14
C ALA A 3 -44.32 46.51 70.80
N THR A 4 -45.29 46.96 70.00
CA THR A 4 -45.18 47.28 68.56
C THR A 4 -44.89 46.23 67.46
N ARG A 5 -45.82 46.24 66.48
CA ARG A 5 -45.80 45.93 65.02
C ARG A 5 -44.44 45.71 64.31
N ALA A 6 -44.42 44.85 63.29
CA ALA A 6 -44.30 45.22 61.85
C ALA A 6 -44.14 43.99 60.94
N ALA A 7 -44.81 44.02 59.78
CA ALA A 7 -44.55 43.13 58.65
C ALA A 7 -43.34 43.62 57.83
N VAL A 8 -42.52 42.70 57.31
CA VAL A 8 -41.57 42.97 56.23
C VAL A 8 -41.53 41.77 55.29
N VAL A 9 -41.88 42.03 54.03
CA VAL A 9 -41.65 41.18 52.86
C VAL A 9 -40.16 41.21 52.53
N VAL A 10 -39.52 40.05 52.37
CA VAL A 10 -38.21 39.95 51.71
C VAL A 10 -38.28 38.90 50.62
N ALA A 11 -38.25 39.37 49.38
CA ALA A 11 -37.97 38.59 48.18
C ALA A 11 -36.46 38.49 48.01
N LEU A 12 -35.89 37.28 47.89
CA LEU A 12 -34.50 37.10 47.46
C LEU A 12 -34.33 35.83 46.60
N LEU A 13 -34.37 36.07 45.29
CA LEU A 13 -33.42 35.63 44.27
C LEU A 13 -32.99 34.15 44.24
N SER A 14 -33.57 33.43 43.29
CA SER A 14 -33.02 32.24 42.66
C SER A 14 -31.64 32.54 42.02
N THR A 15 -30.57 32.12 42.69
CA THR A 15 -29.23 32.09 42.10
C THR A 15 -29.17 31.01 41.02
N TRP A 16 -29.39 31.43 39.77
CA TRP A 16 -28.88 30.70 38.61
C TRP A 16 -27.35 30.74 38.68
N LEU A 17 -26.73 29.61 39.02
CA LEU A 17 -25.31 29.42 38.75
C LEU A 17 -25.13 29.44 37.23
N LEU A 18 -24.59 30.55 36.72
CA LEU A 18 -23.95 30.58 35.41
C LEU A 18 -22.74 29.66 35.48
N ALA A 19 -22.89 28.43 35.00
CA ALA A 19 -21.77 27.58 34.65
C ALA A 19 -21.00 28.30 33.54
N SER A 20 -19.85 28.87 33.91
CA SER A 20 -18.85 29.36 32.97
C SER A 20 -18.41 28.18 32.10
N GLU A 21 -18.75 28.24 30.80
CA GLU A 21 -18.10 27.42 29.78
C GLU A 21 -16.63 27.81 29.72
N ALA A 22 -15.80 27.11 30.49
CA ALA A 22 -14.39 27.02 30.22
C ALA A 22 -14.26 26.37 28.83
N LYS A 23 -13.95 27.18 27.81
CA LYS A 23 -13.53 26.71 26.49
C LYS A 23 -12.26 25.89 26.66
N GLY A 24 -12.43 24.61 26.98
CA GLY A 24 -11.38 23.63 26.96
C GLY A 24 -10.82 23.62 25.54
N VAL A 25 -9.59 24.10 25.39
CA VAL A 25 -8.80 23.85 24.20
C VAL A 25 -8.72 22.33 24.10
N VAL A 26 -9.53 21.74 23.22
CA VAL A 26 -9.41 20.35 22.84
C VAL A 26 -8.06 20.23 22.15
N ARG A 27 -7.02 19.87 22.93
CA ARG A 27 -5.72 19.50 22.39
C ARG A 27 -5.94 18.22 21.60
N ARG A 28 -6.20 18.34 20.30
CA ARG A 28 -6.15 17.19 19.40
C ARG A 28 -4.75 16.58 19.57
N PRO A 29 -4.63 15.28 19.87
CA PRO A 29 -3.32 14.64 19.94
C PRO A 29 -2.61 14.89 18.61
N VAL A 30 -1.38 15.39 18.68
CA VAL A 30 -0.53 15.54 17.49
C VAL A 30 -0.36 14.14 16.93
N GLN A 31 -0.87 13.91 15.72
CA GLN A 31 -0.65 12.64 15.02
C GLN A 31 0.83 12.58 14.66
N ILE A 32 1.59 11.76 15.35
CA ILE A 32 2.98 11.46 14.98
C ILE A 32 2.92 10.22 14.08
N SER A 33 3.38 10.35 12.85
CA SER A 33 3.57 9.21 11.95
C SER A 33 5.06 8.85 11.90
N ARG A 34 5.35 7.57 11.66
CA ARG A 34 6.72 7.07 11.49
C ARG A 34 6.83 6.27 10.20
N SER A 35 7.96 6.42 9.52
CA SER A 35 8.26 5.68 8.29
C SER A 35 8.59 4.21 8.58
N ALA A 36 8.76 3.42 7.53
CA ALA A 36 9.27 2.05 7.63
C ALA A 36 10.65 1.94 8.32
N SER A 37 11.47 3.01 8.29
CA SER A 37 12.76 3.09 9.01
C SER A 37 12.64 3.60 10.45
N GLY A 38 11.42 3.97 10.89
CA GLY A 38 11.14 4.48 12.24
C GLY A 38 11.36 5.98 12.41
N GLU A 39 11.73 6.70 11.35
CA GLU A 39 11.91 8.15 11.35
C GLU A 39 10.56 8.86 11.49
N VAL A 40 10.54 10.01 12.17
CA VAL A 40 9.33 10.83 12.27
C VAL A 40 9.00 11.40 10.89
N VAL A 41 7.75 11.22 10.47
CA VAL A 41 7.27 11.68 9.17
C VAL A 41 6.54 13.00 9.36
N GLU A 42 7.11 14.05 8.76
CA GLU A 42 6.49 15.36 8.73
C GLU A 42 5.24 15.39 7.82
N PRO A 43 4.20 16.17 8.18
CA PRO A 43 3.08 16.41 7.30
C PRO A 43 3.52 16.96 5.94
N TRP A 44 2.92 16.45 4.87
CA TRP A 44 3.12 16.94 3.51
C TRP A 44 1.84 17.59 3.00
N HIS A 45 1.96 18.80 2.45
CA HIS A 45 0.82 19.64 2.09
C HIS A 45 0.39 19.52 0.62
N GLY A 46 0.99 18.61 -0.15
CA GLY A 46 0.58 18.34 -1.54
C GLY A 46 -0.86 17.83 -1.62
N LYS A 47 -1.63 18.30 -2.60
CA LYS A 47 -3.08 18.04 -2.72
C LYS A 47 -3.47 17.33 -4.03
N SER A 48 -2.54 17.17 -4.95
CA SER A 48 -2.76 16.62 -6.29
C SER A 48 -1.72 15.57 -6.64
N VAL A 49 -2.03 14.74 -7.64
CA VAL A 49 -1.06 13.82 -8.24
C VAL A 49 0.14 14.57 -8.83
N GLN A 50 -0.05 15.80 -9.32
CA GLN A 50 1.06 16.64 -9.78
C GLN A 50 1.96 17.11 -8.62
N ASP A 51 1.41 17.38 -7.44
CA ASP A 51 2.23 17.62 -6.23
C ASP A 51 3.06 16.38 -5.90
N LEU A 52 2.43 15.20 -5.93
CA LEU A 52 3.13 13.92 -5.70
C LEU A 52 4.28 13.76 -6.67
N HIS A 53 4.05 14.00 -7.96
CA HIS A 53 5.10 13.87 -8.98
C HIS A 53 6.25 14.86 -8.77
N ARG A 54 6.01 16.04 -8.21
CA ARG A 54 7.08 16.98 -7.84
C ARG A 54 7.99 16.47 -6.73
N GLU A 55 7.54 15.50 -5.94
CA GLU A 55 8.35 14.81 -4.92
C GLU A 55 9.28 13.75 -5.52
N TYR A 56 9.34 13.59 -6.85
CA TYR A 56 10.18 12.58 -7.50
C TYR A 56 11.63 12.58 -6.98
N GLY A 57 12.30 13.74 -6.97
CA GLY A 57 13.69 13.85 -6.45
C GLY A 57 13.79 13.75 -4.93
N ASN A 58 12.66 13.88 -4.22
CA ASN A 58 12.58 13.67 -2.78
C ASN A 58 12.40 12.21 -2.41
N ILE A 59 11.82 11.41 -3.30
CA ILE A 59 11.52 10.00 -3.07
C ILE A 59 12.61 9.11 -3.66
N PHE A 60 13.11 9.45 -4.85
CA PHE A 60 14.14 8.69 -5.54
C PHE A 60 15.51 9.39 -5.41
N LYS A 61 16.33 8.91 -4.48
CA LYS A 61 17.65 9.50 -4.13
C LYS A 61 18.81 8.95 -4.95
N HIS A 62 18.59 7.90 -5.71
CA HIS A 62 19.58 7.18 -6.50
C HIS A 62 19.26 7.20 -8.00
N GLY A 63 18.42 8.16 -8.43
CA GLY A 63 18.33 8.62 -9.81
C GLY A 63 17.10 8.11 -10.57
N ASN A 64 16.84 6.81 -10.59
CA ASN A 64 15.73 6.27 -11.39
C ASN A 64 14.74 5.43 -10.58
N ARG A 65 13.45 5.59 -10.91
CA ARG A 65 12.31 4.89 -10.32
C ARG A 65 12.13 3.43 -10.72
N ASN A 66 13.00 2.84 -11.55
CA ASN A 66 12.76 1.49 -12.09
C ASN A 66 12.58 0.48 -10.96
N ALA A 67 11.50 -0.32 -11.03
CA ALA A 67 11.14 -1.31 -10.02
C ALA A 67 11.04 -0.76 -8.57
N ALA A 68 10.90 0.55 -8.41
CA ALA A 68 10.98 1.26 -7.12
C ALA A 68 9.64 1.88 -6.68
N SER A 69 8.52 1.40 -7.22
CA SER A 69 7.16 1.86 -6.87
C SER A 69 6.83 1.73 -5.38
N HIS A 70 7.50 0.84 -4.65
CA HIS A 70 7.41 0.73 -3.19
C HIS A 70 7.76 2.04 -2.46
N LEU A 71 8.62 2.89 -3.03
CA LEU A 71 8.96 4.19 -2.45
C LEU A 71 7.80 5.20 -2.61
N TRP A 72 7.11 5.20 -3.75
CA TRP A 72 5.87 5.97 -3.91
C TRP A 72 4.81 5.52 -2.91
N SER A 73 4.57 4.20 -2.82
CA SER A 73 3.60 3.64 -1.88
C SER A 73 3.91 4.05 -0.45
N SER A 74 5.16 3.89 -0.02
CA SER A 74 5.57 4.21 1.35
C SER A 74 5.48 5.69 1.64
N PHE A 75 5.92 6.56 0.71
CA PHE A 75 5.77 8.00 0.85
C PHE A 75 4.33 8.41 1.17
N ILE A 76 3.36 7.83 0.46
CA ILE A 76 1.93 8.13 0.61
C ILE A 76 1.37 7.50 1.90
N ILE A 77 1.69 6.23 2.17
CA ILE A 77 1.19 5.50 3.35
C ILE A 77 1.68 6.14 4.64
N ASP A 78 2.97 6.50 4.71
CA ASP A 78 3.59 7.15 5.86
C ASP A 78 2.92 8.50 6.18
N ARG A 79 2.32 9.15 5.17
CA ARG A 79 1.65 10.46 5.30
C ARG A 79 0.13 10.35 5.33
N ALA A 80 -0.42 9.14 5.21
CA ALA A 80 -1.86 8.90 5.25
C ALA A 80 -2.54 9.51 6.48
N PRO A 81 -1.96 9.50 7.71
CA PRO A 81 -2.59 10.11 8.88
C PRO A 81 -2.93 11.60 8.71
N PHE A 82 -2.20 12.32 7.85
CA PHE A 82 -2.34 13.76 7.64
C PHE A 82 -3.26 14.13 6.48
N MET A 83 -3.89 13.16 5.81
CA MET A 83 -4.74 13.41 4.65
C MET A 83 -6.05 12.63 4.73
N SER A 84 -7.11 13.20 4.12
CA SER A 84 -8.39 12.50 3.98
C SER A 84 -8.22 11.19 3.20
N LYS A 85 -9.10 10.22 3.43
CA LYS A 85 -9.20 8.98 2.65
C LYS A 85 -9.34 9.26 1.16
N LYS A 86 -10.11 10.29 0.79
CA LYS A 86 -10.29 10.70 -0.61
C LYS A 86 -8.95 11.11 -1.24
N GLN A 87 -8.17 11.92 -0.54
CA GLN A 87 -6.86 12.37 -1.00
C GLN A 87 -5.86 11.20 -1.07
N PHE A 88 -5.83 10.36 -0.04
CA PHE A 88 -5.01 9.15 0.00
C PHE A 88 -5.26 8.24 -1.21
N LEU A 89 -6.53 7.95 -1.52
CA LEU A 89 -6.90 7.12 -2.67
C LEU A 89 -6.52 7.77 -4.01
N MET A 90 -6.73 9.09 -4.14
CA MET A 90 -6.38 9.84 -5.35
C MET A 90 -4.87 9.82 -5.61
N LEU A 91 -4.06 10.09 -4.58
CA LEU A 91 -2.59 10.06 -4.68
C LEU A 91 -2.06 8.65 -4.95
N SER A 92 -2.66 7.64 -4.31
CA SER A 92 -2.25 6.24 -4.47
C SER A 92 -2.43 5.72 -5.90
N GLY A 93 -3.25 6.36 -6.74
CA GLY A 93 -3.39 6.02 -8.15
C GLY A 93 -2.36 6.71 -9.05
N GLY A 94 -1.53 7.60 -8.51
CA GLY A 94 -0.69 8.52 -9.28
C GLY A 94 0.57 7.93 -9.90
N TYR A 95 0.78 6.61 -9.85
CA TYR A 95 2.00 5.99 -10.35
C TYR A 95 1.76 4.56 -10.82
N CYS A 96 2.62 4.09 -11.72
CA CYS A 96 2.60 2.73 -12.21
C CYS A 96 3.31 1.79 -11.22
N ALA A 97 2.62 0.73 -10.80
CA ALA A 97 3.16 -0.26 -9.86
C ALA A 97 4.38 -1.03 -10.42
N VAL A 98 4.43 -1.25 -11.75
CA VAL A 98 5.51 -1.99 -12.42
C VAL A 98 6.74 -1.10 -12.62
N SER A 99 6.57 0.04 -13.27
CA SER A 99 7.70 0.88 -13.71
C SER A 99 8.11 1.95 -12.72
N GLY A 100 7.25 2.30 -11.76
CA GLY A 100 7.40 3.49 -10.91
C GLY A 100 7.11 4.81 -11.63
N SER A 101 6.75 4.79 -12.91
CA SER A 101 6.47 6.00 -13.68
C SER A 101 5.29 6.78 -13.12
N PRO A 102 5.35 8.13 -13.08
CA PRO A 102 4.21 8.99 -12.86
C PRO A 102 3.05 8.68 -13.82
N VAL A 103 1.83 8.60 -13.31
CA VAL A 103 0.60 8.38 -14.10
C VAL A 103 -0.47 9.37 -13.65
N GLY A 104 -1.25 9.89 -14.60
CA GLY A 104 -2.50 10.57 -14.29
C GLY A 104 -3.64 9.55 -14.18
N PRO A 105 -4.29 9.38 -13.01
CA PRO A 105 -5.40 8.43 -12.88
C PRO A 105 -6.57 8.84 -13.79
N SER A 106 -6.92 7.99 -14.74
CA SER A 106 -8.03 8.19 -15.68
C SER A 106 -8.56 6.84 -16.16
N ASP A 107 -9.65 6.83 -16.93
CA ASP A 107 -10.20 5.59 -17.49
C ASP A 107 -9.23 4.91 -18.47
N ALA A 108 -8.38 5.70 -19.15
CA ALA A 108 -7.38 5.19 -20.09
C ALA A 108 -6.16 4.56 -19.40
N THR A 109 -5.87 4.96 -18.16
CA THR A 109 -4.74 4.43 -17.37
C THR A 109 -5.20 3.44 -16.31
N ARG A 110 -6.50 3.30 -16.09
CA ARG A 110 -7.10 2.34 -15.15
C ARG A 110 -7.26 0.99 -15.82
N HIS A 111 -6.56 -0.02 -15.30
CA HIS A 111 -6.64 -1.38 -15.79
C HIS A 111 -7.33 -2.27 -14.77
N LYS A 112 -8.35 -3.01 -15.22
CA LYS A 112 -8.97 -4.07 -14.43
C LYS A 112 -8.06 -5.29 -14.46
N MET A 113 -7.66 -5.75 -13.28
CA MET A 113 -6.77 -6.88 -13.09
C MET A 113 -7.45 -7.93 -12.22
N ARG A 114 -7.07 -9.19 -12.41
CA ARG A 114 -7.51 -10.30 -11.55
C ARG A 114 -6.29 -11.11 -11.14
N LEU A 115 -5.87 -10.92 -9.89
CA LEU A 115 -4.59 -11.38 -9.34
C LEU A 115 -4.81 -12.30 -8.15
N ASP A 116 -3.93 -13.29 -7.94
CA ASP A 116 -4.04 -14.20 -6.79
C ASP A 116 -3.80 -13.44 -5.47
N HIS A 117 -4.63 -13.73 -4.47
CA HIS A 117 -4.45 -13.26 -3.10
C HIS A 117 -3.39 -14.11 -2.40
N VAL A 118 -2.53 -13.48 -1.59
CA VAL A 118 -1.34 -14.14 -1.02
C VAL A 118 -1.65 -15.29 -0.07
N ASP A 119 -2.85 -15.33 0.50
CA ASP A 119 -3.27 -16.35 1.46
C ASP A 119 -3.82 -17.63 0.82
N GLY A 120 -4.00 -17.65 -0.50
CA GLY A 120 -4.58 -18.79 -1.23
C GLY A 120 -6.10 -18.79 -1.33
N SER A 121 -6.79 -17.74 -0.89
CA SER A 121 -8.25 -17.61 -0.99
C SER A 121 -8.78 -17.47 -2.44
N GLY A 122 -7.89 -17.33 -3.42
CA GLY A 122 -8.22 -17.24 -4.84
C GLY A 122 -7.85 -15.90 -5.44
N LYS A 123 -8.44 -15.58 -6.60
CA LYS A 123 -8.14 -14.34 -7.32
C LYS A 123 -9.03 -13.18 -6.85
N GLN A 124 -8.41 -12.05 -6.57
CA GLN A 124 -9.08 -10.77 -6.31
C GLN A 124 -9.20 -9.97 -7.62
N VAL A 125 -10.40 -9.43 -7.87
CA VAL A 125 -10.64 -8.49 -8.96
C VAL A 125 -10.58 -7.05 -8.45
N GLY A 126 -9.87 -6.20 -9.16
CA GLY A 126 -9.70 -4.79 -8.81
C GLY A 126 -9.03 -4.00 -9.91
N PHE A 127 -8.62 -2.77 -9.59
CA PHE A 127 -7.99 -1.86 -10.52
C PHE A 127 -6.59 -1.48 -10.07
N MET A 128 -5.72 -1.26 -11.07
CA MET A 128 -4.41 -0.65 -10.93
C MET A 128 -4.24 0.42 -12.01
N TYR A 129 -3.27 1.32 -11.84
CA TYR A 129 -2.98 2.37 -12.82
C TYR A 129 -1.64 2.11 -13.50
N TYR A 130 -1.60 2.12 -14.83
CA TYR A 130 -0.39 1.84 -15.61
C TYR A 130 -0.05 2.96 -16.59
N CYS A 131 1.25 3.08 -16.89
CA CYS A 131 1.76 4.04 -17.86
C CYS A 131 1.74 3.52 -19.30
N CYS A 132 1.64 2.20 -19.51
CA CYS A 132 1.63 1.57 -20.82
C CYS A 132 1.11 0.13 -20.73
N TRP A 133 0.60 -0.39 -21.86
CA TRP A 133 0.03 -1.73 -21.94
C TRP A 133 0.95 -2.88 -21.52
N PRO A 134 2.29 -2.86 -21.75
CA PRO A 134 3.15 -3.98 -21.34
C PRO A 134 3.13 -4.22 -19.82
N CYS A 135 2.86 -3.18 -19.02
CA CYS A 135 2.75 -3.30 -17.56
C CYS A 135 1.59 -4.21 -17.13
N VAL A 136 0.54 -4.35 -17.94
CA VAL A 136 -0.55 -5.31 -17.70
C VAL A 136 0.03 -6.73 -17.67
N CYS A 137 0.82 -7.08 -18.69
CA CYS A 137 1.44 -8.39 -18.83
C CYS A 137 2.52 -8.64 -17.76
N ASP A 138 3.30 -7.60 -17.43
CA ASP A 138 4.37 -7.71 -16.43
C ASP A 138 3.84 -7.87 -15.00
N THR A 139 2.56 -7.55 -14.76
CA THR A 139 1.88 -7.70 -13.47
C THR A 139 1.52 -9.16 -13.16
N GLN A 140 0.98 -9.88 -14.14
CA GLN A 140 0.28 -11.16 -13.92
C GLN A 140 1.14 -12.24 -13.26
N ASP A 141 2.44 -12.28 -13.57
CA ASP A 141 3.31 -13.36 -13.10
C ASP A 141 3.78 -13.19 -11.65
N PHE A 142 4.03 -11.95 -11.20
CA PHE A 142 4.74 -11.70 -9.94
C PHE A 142 3.97 -10.89 -8.91
N ILE A 143 3.02 -10.05 -9.34
CA ILE A 143 2.23 -9.24 -8.41
C ILE A 143 1.11 -10.09 -7.82
N ARG A 144 0.95 -10.01 -6.51
CA ARG A 144 -0.15 -10.63 -5.76
C ARG A 144 -0.93 -9.57 -5.00
N VAL A 145 -2.10 -9.95 -4.49
CA VAL A 145 -2.90 -9.07 -3.64
C VAL A 145 -2.77 -9.51 -2.19
N ASP A 146 -2.56 -8.54 -1.31
CA ASP A 146 -2.59 -8.72 0.14
C ASP A 146 -3.44 -7.62 0.77
N SER A 147 -3.63 -7.66 2.09
CA SER A 147 -4.26 -6.60 2.84
C SER A 147 -3.26 -5.71 3.59
N LYS A 148 -3.69 -4.47 3.85
CA LYS A 148 -3.03 -3.54 4.75
C LYS A 148 -4.05 -2.66 5.45
N THR A 149 -4.02 -2.63 6.77
CA THR A 149 -4.74 -1.59 7.54
C THR A 149 -3.94 -0.28 7.52
N ILE A 150 -4.57 0.81 7.07
CA ILE A 150 -3.96 2.14 6.93
C ILE A 150 -4.83 3.17 7.66
N GLN A 151 -4.19 3.94 8.55
CA GLN A 151 -4.82 5.07 9.23
C GLN A 151 -4.75 6.33 8.37
N THR A 152 -5.91 6.86 8.00
CA THR A 152 -6.04 8.17 7.36
C THR A 152 -6.51 9.24 8.36
N ALA A 153 -6.59 10.50 7.96
CA ALA A 153 -7.24 11.53 8.78
C ALA A 153 -8.71 11.22 9.10
N ASP A 154 -9.36 10.41 8.25
CA ASP A 154 -10.78 10.03 8.39
C ASP A 154 -10.99 8.75 9.21
N GLY A 155 -9.91 8.06 9.60
CA GLY A 155 -9.97 6.79 10.33
C GLY A 155 -9.10 5.68 9.73
N SER A 156 -9.02 4.56 10.44
CA SER A 156 -8.39 3.33 9.97
C SER A 156 -9.33 2.54 9.07
N HIS A 157 -8.81 2.08 7.94
CA HIS A 157 -9.49 1.16 7.04
C HIS A 157 -8.53 0.09 6.53
N GLU A 158 -9.05 -1.09 6.25
CA GLU A 158 -8.34 -2.11 5.50
C GLU A 158 -8.40 -1.78 4.00
N TYR A 159 -7.26 -1.90 3.33
CA TYR A 159 -7.11 -1.71 1.90
C TYR A 159 -6.48 -2.95 1.29
N MET A 160 -6.91 -3.29 0.08
CA MET A 160 -6.19 -4.25 -0.76
C MET A 160 -4.96 -3.57 -1.34
N VAL A 161 -3.83 -4.26 -1.31
CA VAL A 161 -2.52 -3.78 -1.77
C VAL A 161 -1.92 -4.76 -2.76
N ALA A 162 -1.28 -4.21 -3.80
CA ALA A 162 -0.48 -4.98 -4.73
C ALA A 162 0.91 -5.16 -4.12
N VAL A 163 1.40 -6.40 -4.08
CA VAL A 163 2.64 -6.77 -3.41
C VAL A 163 3.55 -7.62 -4.29
N ILE A 164 4.85 -7.53 -3.99
CA ILE A 164 5.88 -8.47 -4.43
C ILE A 164 6.60 -9.05 -3.21
N GLY A 165 7.35 -10.13 -3.40
CA GLY A 165 8.22 -10.61 -2.32
C GLY A 165 9.40 -9.66 -2.10
N ASN A 166 10.12 -9.86 -1.00
CA ASN A 166 11.22 -8.98 -0.61
C ASN A 166 12.50 -9.39 -1.37
N PRO A 167 12.99 -8.63 -2.36
CA PRO A 167 14.20 -9.00 -3.10
C PRO A 167 15.43 -9.09 -2.18
N CYS A 168 15.38 -8.47 -1.00
CA CYS A 168 16.47 -8.55 -0.02
C CYS A 168 16.54 -9.88 0.74
N ASP A 169 15.55 -10.76 0.59
CA ASP A 169 15.63 -12.15 1.05
C ASP A 169 16.70 -12.93 0.27
N ASN A 170 17.08 -12.46 -0.93
CA ASN A 170 18.17 -12.98 -1.74
C ASN A 170 18.97 -11.84 -2.39
N ALA A 171 19.50 -10.93 -1.56
CA ALA A 171 20.16 -9.70 -2.00
C ALA A 171 21.35 -9.93 -2.97
N ALA A 172 22.02 -11.08 -2.90
CA ALA A 172 23.11 -11.43 -3.82
C ALA A 172 22.65 -11.50 -5.30
N ALA A 173 21.35 -11.68 -5.55
CA ALA A 173 20.79 -11.64 -6.90
C ALA A 173 20.83 -10.23 -7.53
N LEU A 174 20.90 -9.16 -6.73
CA LEU A 174 20.89 -7.78 -7.23
C LEU A 174 22.12 -7.43 -8.07
N SER A 175 23.27 -8.05 -7.77
CA SER A 175 24.53 -7.87 -8.50
C SER A 175 24.73 -8.88 -9.64
N LYS A 176 23.77 -9.78 -9.89
CA LYS A 176 23.91 -10.76 -10.97
C LYS A 176 23.78 -10.05 -12.32
N PRO A 177 24.73 -10.26 -13.25
CA PRO A 177 24.68 -9.64 -14.56
C PRO A 177 23.54 -10.22 -15.40
N PHE A 178 22.92 -9.37 -16.21
CA PHE A 178 21.99 -9.75 -17.26
C PHE A 178 22.18 -8.89 -18.50
N ASN A 179 21.75 -9.41 -19.66
CA ASN A 179 21.75 -8.64 -20.89
C ASN A 179 20.46 -7.83 -21.00
N GLN A 180 20.59 -6.52 -21.16
CA GLN A 180 19.52 -5.57 -21.42
C GLN A 180 19.80 -4.89 -22.76
N HIS A 181 19.07 -5.28 -23.81
CA HIS A 181 19.24 -4.75 -25.18
C HIS A 181 20.70 -4.76 -25.67
N GLY A 182 21.41 -5.87 -25.50
CA GLY A 182 22.79 -6.01 -25.94
C GLY A 182 23.83 -5.45 -24.97
N ARG A 183 23.42 -4.76 -23.91
CA ARG A 183 24.31 -4.28 -22.85
C ARG A 183 24.23 -5.18 -21.62
N THR A 184 25.38 -5.67 -21.15
CA THR A 184 25.47 -6.32 -19.84
C THR A 184 25.34 -5.27 -18.73
N THR A 185 24.44 -5.51 -17.78
CA THR A 185 24.12 -4.64 -16.64
C THR A 185 23.70 -5.49 -15.44
N THR A 186 23.44 -4.86 -14.29
CA THR A 186 22.92 -5.48 -13.07
C THR A 186 21.66 -4.76 -12.58
N ILE A 187 20.95 -5.33 -11.59
CA ILE A 187 19.81 -4.62 -10.98
C ILE A 187 20.30 -3.39 -10.22
N LEU A 188 21.46 -3.48 -9.56
CA LEU A 188 22.07 -2.35 -8.87
C LEU A 188 22.34 -1.15 -9.79
N GLU A 189 22.66 -1.40 -11.06
CA GLU A 189 22.86 -0.34 -12.06
C GLU A 189 21.55 0.13 -12.71
N SER A 190 20.67 -0.81 -13.09
CA SER A 190 19.44 -0.47 -13.83
C SER A 190 18.29 0.02 -12.93
N ALA A 191 18.28 -0.33 -11.64
CA ALA A 191 17.27 0.02 -10.64
C ALA A 191 17.94 0.39 -9.30
N ALA A 192 18.69 1.49 -9.31
CA ALA A 192 19.56 1.91 -8.20
C ALA A 192 18.85 2.18 -6.86
N GLU A 193 17.52 2.30 -6.85
CA GLU A 193 16.70 2.41 -5.63
C GLU A 193 16.45 1.07 -4.95
N VAL A 194 16.61 -0.05 -5.67
CA VAL A 194 16.42 -1.40 -5.12
C VAL A 194 17.65 -1.77 -4.29
N ARG A 195 17.63 -1.34 -3.03
CA ARG A 195 18.74 -1.44 -2.09
C ARG A 195 18.32 -2.15 -0.82
N CYS A 196 19.25 -2.91 -0.23
CA CYS A 196 18.99 -3.70 0.97
C CYS A 196 19.76 -3.17 2.18
N ALA A 197 19.11 -3.15 3.34
CA ALA A 197 19.75 -2.95 4.64
C ALA A 197 19.11 -3.88 5.67
N GLY A 198 19.93 -4.64 6.40
CA GLY A 198 19.44 -5.57 7.43
C GLY A 198 18.42 -6.60 6.92
N GLY A 199 18.60 -7.10 5.69
CA GLY A 199 17.67 -8.05 5.05
C GLY A 199 16.36 -7.44 4.54
N LYS A 200 16.18 -6.12 4.63
CA LYS A 200 14.96 -5.42 4.19
C LYS A 200 15.23 -4.54 2.98
N LEU A 201 14.25 -4.44 2.10
CA LEU A 201 14.22 -3.44 1.03
C LEU A 201 14.06 -2.05 1.67
N ILE A 202 15.04 -1.18 1.44
CA ILE A 202 15.11 0.14 2.07
C ILE A 202 13.88 0.96 1.67
N GLY A 203 13.23 1.59 2.65
CA GLY A 203 12.07 2.45 2.42
C GLY A 203 10.77 1.71 2.08
N ALA A 204 10.74 0.38 2.11
CA ALA A 204 9.54 -0.40 1.81
C ALA A 204 8.59 -0.51 3.01
N THR A 205 7.33 -0.15 2.79
CA THR A 205 6.22 -0.49 3.68
C THR A 205 5.79 -1.93 3.41
N MET A 206 5.59 -2.70 4.49
CA MET A 206 5.19 -4.10 4.40
C MET A 206 3.67 -4.27 4.57
N SER A 207 3.09 -5.17 3.79
CA SER A 207 1.70 -5.62 3.91
C SER A 207 1.47 -6.44 5.18
N ASP A 208 0.22 -6.80 5.47
CA ASP A 208 -0.12 -7.51 6.70
C ASP A 208 0.44 -8.95 6.70
N ASN A 209 0.72 -9.56 5.55
CA ASN A 209 1.46 -10.82 5.45
C ASN A 209 2.99 -10.65 5.22
N GLY A 210 3.49 -9.43 5.34
CA GLY A 210 4.92 -9.12 5.34
C GLY A 210 5.55 -9.11 3.94
N TYR A 211 4.78 -8.77 2.91
CA TYR A 211 5.27 -8.58 1.54
C TYR A 211 5.49 -7.10 1.24
N VAL A 212 6.32 -6.78 0.25
CA VAL A 212 6.63 -5.40 -0.11
C VAL A 212 5.42 -4.81 -0.85
N ILE A 213 4.86 -3.73 -0.33
CA ILE A 213 3.77 -3.00 -0.99
C ILE A 213 4.35 -2.16 -2.12
N ILE A 214 3.77 -2.31 -3.32
CA ILE A 214 4.16 -1.55 -4.52
C ILE A 214 3.05 -0.69 -5.10
N SER A 215 1.80 -0.87 -4.65
CA SER A 215 0.65 -0.01 -4.98
C SER A 215 -0.55 -0.40 -4.12
N LEU A 216 -1.58 0.46 -4.05
CA LEU A 216 -2.92 -0.03 -3.72
C LEU A 216 -3.46 -0.91 -4.87
N PHE A 217 -4.29 -1.87 -4.51
CA PHE A 217 -5.15 -2.61 -5.44
C PHE A 217 -6.58 -2.14 -5.24
N PHE A 218 -7.05 -1.25 -6.11
CA PHE A 218 -8.31 -0.54 -5.89
C PHE A 218 -9.49 -1.49 -6.08
N SER A 219 -10.41 -1.53 -5.11
CA SER A 219 -11.58 -2.41 -5.20
C SER A 219 -12.43 -2.09 -6.43
N ALA A 220 -12.87 -3.12 -7.14
CA ALA A 220 -13.87 -3.01 -8.19
C ALA A 220 -15.30 -2.84 -7.66
N ALA A 221 -15.52 -2.98 -6.35
CA ALA A 221 -16.83 -2.81 -5.73
C ALA A 221 -17.12 -1.31 -5.47
N GLY A 222 -18.06 -0.75 -6.22
CA GLY A 222 -18.58 0.60 -6.00
C GLY A 222 -19.88 0.86 -6.78
N PRO A 223 -20.72 1.81 -6.35
CA PRO A 223 -22.02 2.08 -6.96
C PRO A 223 -21.95 2.82 -8.31
N LYS A 224 -20.75 3.15 -8.80
CA LYS A 224 -20.53 3.86 -10.07
C LYS A 224 -19.87 2.94 -11.07
N GLN A 225 -20.45 2.82 -12.26
CA GLN A 225 -19.71 2.33 -13.42
C GLN A 225 -18.58 3.31 -13.70
N VAL A 226 -17.35 2.81 -13.72
CA VAL A 226 -16.13 3.56 -14.02
C VAL A 226 -15.54 3.00 -15.30
N GLY A 227 -15.00 3.83 -16.18
CA GLY A 227 -14.29 3.34 -17.36
C GLY A 227 -12.97 2.67 -16.98
N PHE A 228 -12.58 1.63 -17.71
CA PHE A 228 -11.33 0.90 -17.52
C PHE A 228 -10.91 0.21 -18.83
N GLN A 229 -9.63 -0.17 -18.88
CA GLN A 229 -9.09 -1.14 -19.81
C GLN A 229 -9.13 -2.53 -19.15
N ASP A 230 -9.59 -3.57 -19.83
CA ASP A 230 -9.65 -4.93 -19.26
C ASP A 230 -8.35 -5.68 -19.56
N GLU A 231 -7.77 -6.39 -18.58
CA GLU A 231 -6.57 -7.20 -18.86
C GLU A 231 -6.80 -8.28 -19.92
N VAL A 232 -8.05 -8.74 -20.08
CA VAL A 232 -8.43 -9.74 -21.09
C VAL A 232 -8.22 -9.20 -22.51
N ASP A 233 -8.39 -7.89 -22.72
CA ASP A 233 -8.17 -7.25 -24.03
C ASP A 233 -6.68 -7.30 -24.46
N PHE A 234 -5.78 -7.59 -23.51
CA PHE A 234 -4.34 -7.68 -23.75
C PHE A 234 -3.80 -9.11 -23.81
N GLU A 235 -4.64 -10.15 -23.68
CA GLU A 235 -4.20 -11.55 -23.58
C GLU A 235 -3.27 -11.97 -24.74
N PHE A 236 -3.65 -11.67 -25.98
CA PHE A 236 -2.82 -11.96 -27.15
C PHE A 236 -1.49 -11.20 -27.14
N MET A 237 -1.48 -9.95 -26.72
CA MET A 237 -0.27 -9.12 -26.61
C MET A 237 0.64 -9.61 -25.50
N CYS A 238 0.07 -10.09 -24.39
CA CYS A 238 0.82 -10.64 -23.28
C CYS A 238 1.47 -11.98 -23.63
N GLU A 239 0.76 -12.86 -24.34
CA GLU A 239 1.34 -14.10 -24.85
C GLU A 239 2.47 -13.84 -25.86
N ASP A 240 2.35 -12.81 -26.70
CA ASP A 240 3.44 -12.42 -27.59
C ASP A 240 4.66 -11.89 -26.84
N ARG A 241 4.45 -10.97 -25.89
CA ARG A 241 5.52 -10.45 -25.02
C ARG A 241 6.23 -11.58 -24.26
N LYS A 242 5.48 -12.58 -23.81
CA LYS A 242 6.01 -13.78 -23.15
C LYS A 242 6.85 -14.63 -24.08
N ARG A 243 6.41 -14.87 -25.33
CA ARG A 243 7.20 -15.59 -26.36
C ARG A 243 8.51 -14.88 -26.67
N GLN A 244 8.52 -13.55 -26.61
CA GLN A 244 9.73 -12.74 -26.77
C GLN A 244 10.60 -12.67 -25.50
N GLY A 245 10.19 -13.33 -24.41
CA GLY A 245 10.95 -13.40 -23.16
C GLY A 245 10.93 -12.11 -22.33
N TYR A 246 9.93 -11.24 -22.52
CA TYR A 246 9.83 -9.95 -21.82
C TYR A 246 11.08 -9.06 -21.97
N ASN A 247 11.78 -9.16 -23.09
CA ASN A 247 13.13 -8.64 -23.35
C ASN A 247 13.22 -7.12 -23.56
N SER A 248 12.25 -6.34 -23.10
CA SER A 248 12.21 -4.90 -23.37
C SER A 248 11.46 -4.07 -22.32
N GLY A 249 11.82 -2.79 -22.29
CA GLY A 249 11.21 -1.77 -21.44
C GLY A 249 11.50 -1.94 -19.96
N MET A 250 10.88 -1.08 -19.14
CA MET A 250 11.09 -1.09 -17.69
C MET A 250 10.51 -2.34 -17.02
N GLY A 251 9.52 -2.96 -17.67
CA GLY A 251 8.95 -4.22 -17.24
C GLY A 251 9.97 -5.34 -17.10
N GLU A 252 10.97 -5.39 -17.98
CA GLU A 252 12.06 -6.36 -17.87
C GLU A 252 12.80 -6.24 -16.51
N ILE A 253 13.15 -5.00 -16.13
CA ILE A 253 13.84 -4.72 -14.87
C ILE A 253 12.95 -5.09 -13.67
N PHE A 254 11.68 -4.68 -13.72
CA PHE A 254 10.70 -5.02 -12.68
C PHE A 254 10.58 -6.54 -12.48
N ARG A 255 10.42 -7.30 -13.58
CA ARG A 255 10.31 -8.76 -13.53
C ARG A 255 11.55 -9.40 -12.92
N LYS A 256 12.75 -8.92 -13.26
CA LYS A 256 14.00 -9.41 -12.66
C LYS A 256 14.04 -9.17 -11.15
N VAL A 257 13.61 -8.00 -10.67
CA VAL A 257 13.52 -7.69 -9.24
C VAL A 257 12.49 -8.59 -8.55
N ALA A 258 11.28 -8.67 -9.10
CA ALA A 258 10.18 -9.43 -8.51
C ALA A 258 10.43 -10.96 -8.51
N ALA A 259 11.25 -11.45 -9.44
CA ALA A 259 11.66 -12.85 -9.52
C ALA A 259 12.74 -13.27 -8.49
N ILE A 260 13.39 -12.32 -7.81
CA ILE A 260 14.46 -12.64 -6.83
C ILE A 260 13.93 -13.49 -5.67
N ALA A 261 12.75 -13.11 -5.19
CA ALA A 261 12.05 -13.77 -4.09
C ALA A 261 10.55 -13.70 -4.39
N PRO A 262 10.02 -14.58 -5.25
CA PRO A 262 8.61 -14.52 -5.66
C PRO A 262 7.67 -14.81 -4.50
N VAL A 263 6.48 -14.23 -4.54
CA VAL A 263 5.42 -14.53 -3.56
C VAL A 263 4.90 -15.95 -3.79
N VAL A 264 5.04 -16.80 -2.78
CA VAL A 264 4.43 -18.13 -2.77
C VAL A 264 3.08 -18.04 -2.09
N VAL A 265 2.01 -18.20 -2.88
CA VAL A 265 0.62 -18.16 -2.41
C VAL A 265 0.39 -19.26 -1.37
N GLY A 266 -0.24 -18.90 -0.24
CA GLY A 266 -0.54 -19.80 0.88
C GLY A 266 0.62 -20.06 1.85
N ALA A 267 1.88 -19.79 1.47
CA ALA A 267 3.05 -20.18 2.27
C ALA A 267 3.12 -19.49 3.65
N ARG A 268 2.82 -18.18 3.71
CA ARG A 268 2.88 -17.42 4.98
C ARG A 268 1.65 -17.56 5.86
N SER A 269 0.50 -17.92 5.27
CA SER A 269 -0.68 -18.34 6.02
C SER A 269 -0.41 -19.65 6.77
N ALA A 270 0.30 -20.59 6.13
CA ALA A 270 0.74 -21.83 6.77
C ALA A 270 1.78 -21.57 7.88
N ALA A 271 2.76 -20.68 7.66
CA ALA A 271 3.81 -20.39 8.63
C ALA A 271 3.33 -19.64 9.90
N ARG A 272 2.26 -18.86 9.82
CA ARG A 272 1.66 -18.16 10.99
C ARG A 272 0.80 -19.06 11.87
N TRP A 273 0.36 -20.19 11.36
CA TRP A 273 -0.37 -21.15 12.16
C TRP A 273 0.62 -22.10 12.84
N LEU A 274 1.00 -21.76 14.07
CA LEU A 274 1.52 -22.76 15.00
C LEU A 274 0.30 -23.49 15.59
N PRO A 275 0.14 -24.80 15.33
CA PRO A 275 -0.90 -25.56 16.03
C PRO A 275 -0.63 -25.48 17.54
N PRO A 276 -1.68 -25.39 18.38
CA PRO A 276 -1.52 -25.57 19.81
C PRO A 276 -0.77 -26.89 20.06
N ALA A 277 0.21 -26.87 20.98
CA ALA A 277 1.13 -28.00 21.23
C ALA A 277 0.45 -29.34 21.61
N GLN A 278 -0.88 -29.34 21.79
CA GLN A 278 -1.67 -30.48 22.23
C GLN A 278 -2.64 -31.03 21.15
N MET A 279 -2.60 -30.55 19.90
CA MET A 279 -3.43 -31.15 18.85
C MET A 279 -2.90 -32.51 18.41
N THR A 280 -3.80 -33.50 18.37
CA THR A 280 -3.51 -34.80 17.76
C THR A 280 -3.37 -34.67 16.24
N SER A 281 -2.65 -35.58 15.58
CA SER A 281 -2.46 -35.56 14.12
C SER A 281 -3.77 -35.58 13.32
N ARG A 282 -4.85 -36.12 13.89
CA ARG A 282 -6.18 -36.14 13.27
C ARG A 282 -6.86 -34.76 13.35
N GLN A 283 -6.77 -34.09 14.50
CA GLN A 283 -7.26 -32.72 14.68
C GLN A 283 -6.47 -31.73 13.83
N LEU A 284 -5.16 -31.93 13.74
CA LEU A 284 -4.27 -31.15 12.88
C LEU A 284 -4.73 -31.22 11.42
N LYS A 285 -4.91 -32.43 10.87
CA LYS A 285 -5.35 -32.63 9.48
C LYS A 285 -6.75 -32.06 9.20
N LEU A 286 -7.68 -32.20 10.15
CA LEU A 286 -9.03 -31.64 10.03
C LEU A 286 -9.02 -30.11 10.02
N GLU A 287 -8.22 -29.50 10.89
CA GLU A 287 -8.11 -28.03 10.97
C GLU A 287 -7.33 -27.44 9.79
N MET A 288 -6.27 -28.12 9.34
CA MET A 288 -5.55 -27.82 8.10
C MET A 288 -6.49 -27.84 6.88
N ALA A 289 -7.27 -28.91 6.73
CA ALA A 289 -8.27 -29.03 5.67
C ALA A 289 -9.36 -27.96 5.77
N ARG A 290 -9.83 -27.64 6.99
CA ARG A 290 -10.81 -26.58 7.25
C ARG A 290 -10.29 -25.19 6.86
N ARG A 291 -8.98 -24.97 6.98
CA ARG A 291 -8.30 -23.70 6.67
C ARG A 291 -7.72 -23.65 5.26
N GLY A 292 -7.89 -24.69 4.45
CA GLY A 292 -7.32 -24.76 3.10
C GLY A 292 -5.78 -24.83 3.09
N LEU A 293 -5.17 -25.24 4.20
CA LEU A 293 -3.72 -25.43 4.34
C LEU A 293 -3.42 -26.92 4.10
N ASN A 294 -3.35 -27.36 2.84
CA ASN A 294 -3.01 -28.75 2.49
C ASN A 294 -1.59 -28.88 1.97
#